data_AF-A0A377Z1M3-F1
#
_entry.id   AF-A0A377Z1M3-F1
#
_cell.length_a   1.000
_cell.length_b   1.000
_cell.length_c   1.000
_cell.angle_alpha   90.00
_cell.angle_beta   90.00
_cell.angle_gamma   90.00
#
_symmetry.space_group_name_H-M   'P 1'
#
loop_
_entity.id
_entity.type
_entity.pdbx_description
1 polymer ?
#
loop_
_entity_poly.entity_id
_entity_poly.type
_entity_poly.pdbx_seq_one_letter_code
_entity_poly.pdbx_strand_id
1 'polypeptide(L)' 'MRREYGSLLSQMIDQPQTPALELQIMAACYMAILKWEPRVRLTSITTARQFNGQMVVDVTGQITDTGESLSLTIPVS' A
#
# COMPACT_ATOMS: atom_id res chain seq x y z
N MET A 1 -6.07 -22.86 4.52
CA MET A 1 -6.81 -21.63 4.88
C MET A 1 -5.93 -20.42 4.61
N ARG A 2 -6.39 -19.41 3.88
CA ARG A 2 -5.65 -18.17 3.50
C ARG A 2 -5.65 -17.11 4.62
N ARG A 3 -5.47 -17.53 5.89
CA ARG A 3 -5.66 -16.64 7.05
C ARG A 3 -4.64 -15.50 7.13
N GLU A 4 -3.45 -15.70 6.55
CA GLU A 4 -2.39 -14.69 6.51
C GLU A 4 -2.47 -13.77 5.28
N TYR A 5 -3.37 -14.05 4.32
CA TYR A 5 -3.48 -13.26 3.11
C TYR A 5 -4.07 -11.89 3.43
N GLY A 6 -3.46 -10.83 2.89
CA GLY A 6 -3.84 -9.44 3.13
C GLY A 6 -2.68 -8.61 3.67
N SER A 7 -3.03 -7.45 4.24
CA SER A 7 -2.10 -6.49 4.84
C SER A 7 -2.52 -6.13 6.26
N LEU A 8 -1.60 -5.55 7.02
CA LEU A 8 -1.88 -5.00 8.35
C LEU A 8 -2.67 -3.67 8.30
N LEU A 9 -3.02 -3.17 7.11
CA LEU A 9 -3.73 -1.89 6.94
C LEU A 9 -5.05 -1.85 7.71
N SER A 10 -5.79 -2.96 7.75
CA SER A 10 -7.08 -3.03 8.45
C SER A 10 -6.97 -2.76 9.96
N GLN A 11 -5.79 -2.89 10.56
CA GLN A 11 -5.57 -2.56 11.98
C GLN A 11 -5.17 -1.09 12.20
N MET A 12 -4.91 -0.37 11.12
CA MET A 12 -4.38 1.00 11.12
C MET A 12 -5.43 2.04 10.71
N ILE A 13 -6.55 1.63 10.08
CA ILE A 13 -7.60 2.55 9.62
C ILE A 13 -8.28 3.34 10.75
N ASP A 14 -8.41 2.74 11.93
CA ASP A 14 -9.06 3.36 13.09
C ASP A 14 -8.12 4.27 13.90
N GLN A 15 -6.86 4.39 13.49
CA GLN A 15 -5.85 5.17 14.19
C GLN A 15 -5.86 6.65 13.77
N PRO A 16 -5.46 7.58 14.65
CA PRO A 16 -5.33 8.98 14.29
C PRO A 16 -4.27 9.15 13.19
N GLN A 17 -4.58 9.99 12.19
CA GLN A 17 -3.69 10.25 11.05
C GLN A 17 -2.45 11.05 11.48
N THR A 18 -1.41 10.32 11.91
CA THR A 18 -0.11 10.85 12.29
C THR A 18 0.93 10.57 11.20
N PRO A 19 2.02 11.35 11.10
CA PRO A 19 3.12 11.02 10.18
C PRO A 19 3.73 9.63 10.41
N ALA A 20 3.73 9.16 11.66
CA ALA A 20 4.17 7.82 11.99
C ALA A 20 3.24 6.73 11.42
N LEU A 21 1.92 6.99 11.39
CA LEU A 21 0.94 6.07 10.81
C LEU A 21 1.12 5.95 9.28
N GLU A 22 1.44 7.05 8.59
CA GLU A 22 1.72 7.03 7.14
C GLU A 22 2.86 6.07 6.81
N LEU A 23 3.97 6.17 7.54
CA LEU A 23 5.11 5.27 7.36
C LEU A 23 4.74 3.81 7.65
N GLN A 24 3.93 3.56 8.67
CA GLN A 24 3.44 2.22 8.98
C GLN A 24 2.55 1.66 7.87
N ILE A 25 1.70 2.49 7.27
CA ILE A 25 0.85 2.13 6.14
C ILE A 25 1.70 1.81 4.91
N MET A 26 2.68 2.66 4.59
CA MET A 26 3.64 2.39 3.51
C MET A 26 4.34 1.04 3.72
N ALA A 27 4.82 0.77 4.93
CA ALA A 27 5.48 -0.49 5.28
C ALA A 27 4.52 -1.69 5.18
N ALA A 28 3.29 -1.57 5.66
CA ALA A 28 2.28 -2.63 5.59
C ALA A 28 1.91 -2.96 4.14
N CYS A 29 1.73 -1.94 3.28
CA CYS A 29 1.53 -2.10 1.84
C CYS A 29 2.72 -2.81 1.19
N TYR A 30 3.94 -2.32 1.46
CA TYR A 30 5.17 -2.87 0.90
C TYR A 30 5.34 -4.36 1.26
N MET A 31 5.19 -4.71 2.54
CA MET A 31 5.35 -6.09 3.00
C MET A 31 4.28 -7.02 2.42
N ALA A 32 3.03 -6.54 2.32
CA ALA A 32 1.95 -7.34 1.75
C ALA A 32 2.20 -7.63 0.26
N ILE A 33 2.58 -6.62 -0.52
CA ILE A 33 2.89 -6.77 -1.95
C ILE A 33 4.12 -7.66 -2.12
N LEU A 34 5.17 -7.47 -1.33
CA LEU A 34 6.38 -8.29 -1.39
C LEU A 34 6.09 -9.78 -1.10
N LYS A 35 5.22 -10.07 -0.12
CA LYS A 35 4.87 -11.44 0.26
C LYS A 35 3.94 -12.10 -0.77
N TRP A 36 2.98 -11.35 -1.31
CA TRP A 36 1.87 -11.92 -2.08
C TRP A 36 1.95 -11.69 -3.60
N GLU A 37 2.69 -10.68 -4.06
CA GLU A 37 2.82 -10.32 -5.49
C GLU A 37 4.30 -10.27 -5.93
N PRO A 38 5.00 -11.42 -6.01
CA PRO A 38 6.40 -11.48 -6.44
C PRO A 38 6.61 -11.05 -7.91
N ARG A 39 5.52 -10.93 -8.68
CA ARG A 39 5.53 -10.49 -10.08
C ARG A 39 5.63 -8.96 -10.22
N VAL A 40 5.53 -8.22 -9.13
CA VAL A 40 5.56 -6.76 -9.13
C VAL A 40 6.79 -6.29 -8.36
N ARG A 41 7.63 -5.49 -9.03
CA ARG A 41 8.73 -4.77 -8.39
C ARG A 41 8.28 -3.36 -8.08
N LEU A 42 8.16 -3.04 -6.80
CA LEU A 42 7.78 -1.71 -6.33
C LEU A 42 8.92 -0.70 -6.53
N THR A 43 8.56 0.49 -7.03
CA THR A 43 9.48 1.61 -7.22
C THR A 43 9.22 2.71 -6.20
N SER A 44 7.95 3.06 -5.97
CA SER A 44 7.57 4.07 -4.98
C SER A 44 6.18 3.79 -4.40
N ILE A 45 6.02 4.08 -3.12
CA ILE A 45 4.73 4.10 -2.43
C ILE A 45 4.60 5.47 -1.77
N THR A 46 3.53 6.20 -2.10
CA THR A 46 3.23 7.50 -1.50
C THR A 46 1.84 7.50 -0.91
N THR A 47 1.65 8.24 0.18
CA THR A 47 0.36 8.38 0.85
C THR A 47 -0.07 9.84 0.79
N ALA A 48 -1.30 10.09 0.37
CA ALA A 48 -1.89 11.42 0.35
C ALA A 48 -3.13 11.45 1.25
N ARG A 49 -3.21 12.44 2.13
CA ARG A 49 -4.43 12.71 2.91
C ARG A 49 -5.33 13.64 2.12
N GLN A 50 -6.60 13.30 2.04
CA GLN A 50 -7.62 14.14 1.46
C GLN A 50 -8.34 14.93 2.57
N PHE A 51 -8.82 16.12 2.22
CA PHE A 51 -9.53 17.01 3.15
C PHE A 51 -10.85 16.43 3.69
N ASN A 52 -11.38 15.40 3.06
CA ASN A 52 -12.57 14.65 3.51
C ASN A 52 -12.25 13.56 4.54
N GLY A 53 -11.01 13.48 5.04
CA GLY A 53 -10.56 12.47 6.01
C GLY A 53 -10.12 11.14 5.37
N GLN A 54 -10.26 10.99 4.05
CA GLN A 54 -9.78 9.80 3.35
C GLN A 54 -8.26 9.85 3.19
N MET A 55 -7.64 8.68 3.17
CA MET A 55 -6.24 8.53 2.82
C MET A 55 -6.14 7.71 1.56
N VAL A 56 -5.28 8.13 0.64
CA VAL A 56 -5.05 7.46 -0.63
C VAL A 56 -3.60 6.99 -0.67
N VAL A 57 -3.40 5.74 -1.08
CA VAL A 57 -2.07 5.16 -1.28
C VAL A 57 -1.85 5.04 -2.78
N ASP A 58 -0.85 5.75 -3.28
CA ASP A 58 -0.36 5.62 -4.64
C ASP A 58 0.83 4.66 -4.66
N VAL A 59 0.73 3.65 -5.50
CA VAL A 59 1.70 2.58 -5.65
C VAL A 59 2.18 2.58 -7.08
N THR A 60 3.48 2.78 -7.27
CA THR A 60 4.13 2.71 -8.59
C THR A 60 5.20 1.64 -8.60
N GLY A 61 5.32 0.93 -9.71
CA GLY A 61 6.25 -0.17 -9.85
C GLY A 61 6.35 -0.65 -11.29
N GLN A 62 6.93 -1.83 -11.46
CA GLN A 62 7.04 -2.50 -12.75
C GLN A 62 6.68 -3.97 -12.61
N ILE A 63 6.04 -4.53 -13.62
CA ILE A 63 5.81 -5.97 -13.72
C ILE A 63 7.15 -6.60 -14.11
N THR A 64 7.64 -7.55 -13.33
CA THR A 64 8.99 -8.14 -13.52
C THR A 64 9.12 -8.95 -14.81
N ASP A 65 8.00 -9.47 -15.32
CA ASP A 65 7.94 -10.32 -16.51
C ASP A 65 7.98 -9.51 -17.81
N THR A 66 7.21 -8.41 -17.87
CA THR A 66 7.07 -7.58 -19.08
C THR A 66 7.89 -6.29 -19.03
N GLY A 67 8.33 -5.87 -17.84
CA GLY A 67 8.97 -4.56 -17.62
C GLY A 67 8.01 -3.37 -17.69
N GLU A 68 6.71 -3.63 -17.84
CA GLU A 68 5.69 -2.59 -17.95
C GLU A 68 5.53 -1.82 -16.63
N SER A 69 5.41 -0.50 -16.73
CA SER A 69 5.15 0.36 -15.57
C SER A 69 3.72 0.17 -15.07
N LEU A 70 3.59 -0.09 -13.78
CA LEU A 70 2.33 -0.22 -13.08
C LEU A 70 2.13 1.01 -12.17
N SER A 71 0.94 1.61 -12.21
CA SER A 71 0.53 2.67 -11.30
C SER A 71 -0.87 2.36 -10.77
N LEU A 72 -1.02 2.21 -9.46
CA LEU A 72 -2.29 2.01 -8.78
C LEU A 72 -2.52 3.10 -7.74
N THR A 73 -3.75 3.59 -7.70
CA THR A 73 -4.23 4.51 -6.67
C THR A 73 -5.31 3.78 -5.87
N ILE A 74 -5.07 3.59 -4.58
CA ILE A 74 -5.90 2.77 -3.70
C ILE A 74 -6.44 3.67 -2.57
N PRO A 75 -7.76 3.92 -2.49
CA PRO A 75 -8.35 4.59 -1.35
C PRO A 75 -8.34 3.66 -0.13
N VAL A 76 -7.92 4.21 1.01
CA VAL A 76 -7.96 3.57 2.32
C VAL A 76 -9.12 4.20 3.08
N SER A 77 -10.22 3.45 3.16
CA SER A 77 -11.49 3.83 3.80
C SER A 77 -11.90 2.82 4.84
#